data_AF-A0A4Q3W6M3-F1
#
_entry.id   AF-A0A4Q3W6M3-F1
#
_cell.length_a   1.000
_cell.length_b   1.000
_cell.length_c   1.000
_cell.angle_alpha   90.00
_cell.angle_beta   90.00
_cell.angle_gamma   90.00
#
_symmetry.space_group_name_H-M   'P 1'
#
loop_
_entity.id
_entity.type
_entity.pdbx_description
1 polymer ?
#
loop_
_entity_poly.entity_id
_entity_poly.type
_entity_poly.pdbx_seq_one_letter_code
_entity_poly.pdbx_strand_id
1 'polypeptide(L)' 'MSITKESELAGMQKASEAVAHTLKAMRDYARPGISTKELDEYGAALLAGFGAKSAPYLTYGFPGYTCISVN' A
#
# COMPACT_ATOMS: atom_id res chain seq x y z
N MET A 1 18.54 9.61 2.22
CA MET A 1 18.09 8.21 2.27
C MET A 1 19.28 7.38 1.81
N SER A 2 19.83 6.53 2.67
CA SER A 2 21.14 5.89 2.41
C SER A 2 20.94 4.40 2.22
N ILE A 3 21.14 3.92 0.99
CA ILE A 3 21.28 2.49 0.68
C ILE A 3 22.78 2.23 0.59
N THR A 4 23.28 1.37 1.46
CA THR A 4 24.71 1.08 1.64
C THR A 4 25.05 -0.38 1.37
N LYS A 5 24.04 -1.25 1.29
CA LYS A 5 24.19 -2.69 1.03
C LYS A 5 23.17 -3.15 -0.01
N GLU A 6 23.51 -4.19 -0.77
CA GLU A 6 22.59 -4.73 -1.77
C GLU A 6 21.36 -5.41 -1.17
N SER A 7 21.46 -5.91 0.05
CA SER A 7 20.27 -6.39 0.78
C SER A 7 19.26 -5.28 1.06
N GLU A 8 19.73 -4.03 1.28
CA GLU A 8 18.87 -2.87 1.50
C GLU A 8 18.20 -2.47 0.19
N LEU A 9 18.95 -2.45 -0.92
CA LEU A 9 18.40 -2.20 -2.26
C LEU A 9 17.34 -3.24 -2.63
N ALA A 10 17.64 -4.53 -2.44
CA ALA A 10 16.71 -5.62 -2.71
C ALA A 10 15.45 -5.54 -1.85
N GLY A 11 15.57 -5.14 -0.58
CA GLY A 11 14.43 -4.89 0.31
C GLY A 11 13.55 -3.75 -0.19
N MET A 12 14.18 -2.63 -0.59
CA MET A 12 13.47 -1.47 -1.15
C MET A 12 12.75 -1.81 -2.45
N GLN A 13 13.36 -2.61 -3.33
CA GLN A 13 12.74 -3.06 -4.58
C GLN A 13 11.50 -3.92 -4.32
N LYS A 14 11.59 -4.91 -3.44
CA LYS A 14 10.45 -5.76 -3.06
C LYS A 14 9.30 -4.97 -2.46
N ALA A 15 9.60 -4.02 -1.56
CA ALA A 15 8.58 -3.14 -0.99
C ALA A 15 7.95 -2.25 -2.08
N SER A 16 8.76 -1.73 -3.00
CA SER A 16 8.30 -0.89 -4.11
C SER A 16 7.40 -1.66 -5.07
N GLU A 17 7.71 -2.91 -5.38
CA GLU A 17 6.88 -3.80 -6.21
C GLU A 17 5.51 -4.03 -5.56
N ALA A 18 5.47 -4.38 -4.27
CA ALA A 18 4.21 -4.59 -3.55
C ALA A 18 3.32 -3.34 -3.54
N VAL A 19 3.92 -2.17 -3.33
CA VAL A 19 3.20 -0.88 -3.36
C VAL A 19 2.72 -0.55 -4.77
N ALA A 20 3.56 -0.72 -5.80
CA ALA A 20 3.20 -0.42 -7.19
C ALA A 20 2.07 -1.31 -7.69
N HIS A 21 2.12 -2.62 -7.40
CA HIS A 21 1.05 -3.55 -7.74
C HIS A 21 -0.26 -3.20 -7.03
N THR A 22 -0.20 -2.93 -5.73
CA THR A 22 -1.36 -2.53 -4.95
C THR A 22 -2.00 -1.26 -5.49
N LEU A 23 -1.20 -0.22 -5.74
CA LEU A 23 -1.70 1.06 -6.25
C LEU A 23 -2.37 0.90 -7.62
N LYS A 24 -1.76 0.13 -8.53
CA LYS A 24 -2.35 -0.11 -9.85
C LYS A 24 -3.70 -0.81 -9.72
N ALA A 25 -3.76 -1.89 -8.95
CA ALA A 25 -5.00 -2.64 -8.76
C ALA A 25 -6.09 -1.81 -8.06
N MET A 26 -5.74 -1.02 -7.03
CA MET A 26 -6.67 -0.10 -6.38
C MET A 26 -7.24 0.93 -7.35
N ARG A 27 -6.41 1.49 -8.24
CA ARG A 27 -6.86 2.43 -9.28
C ARG A 27 -7.85 1.78 -10.24
N ASP A 28 -7.58 0.54 -10.66
CA ASP A 28 -8.47 -0.20 -11.58
C ASP A 28 -9.77 -0.64 -10.89
N TYR A 29 -9.73 -0.89 -9.58
CA TYR A 29 -10.90 -1.26 -8.78
C TYR A 29 -11.81 -0.06 -8.47
N ALA A 30 -11.23 1.14 -8.34
CA ALA A 30 -11.93 2.37 -8.03
C ALA A 30 -12.98 2.71 -9.10
N ARG A 31 -14.24 2.79 -8.67
CA ARG A 31 -15.39 3.07 -9.54
C ARG A 31 -16.50 3.80 -8.77
N PRO A 32 -17.38 4.56 -9.45
CA PRO A 32 -18.52 5.18 -8.79
C PRO A 32 -19.34 4.16 -7.99
N GLY A 33 -19.78 4.56 -6.80
CA GLY A 33 -20.62 3.75 -5.92
C GLY A 33 -19.87 2.94 -4.86
N ILE A 34 -18.53 2.94 -4.83
CA ILE A 34 -17.76 2.36 -3.71
C ILE A 34 -17.36 3.44 -2.71
N SER A 35 -17.23 3.07 -1.44
CA SER A 35 -16.64 3.91 -0.40
C SER A 35 -15.11 3.86 -0.41
N THR A 36 -14.47 4.88 0.18
CA THR A 36 -13.01 4.87 0.39
C THR A 36 -12.58 3.76 1.34
N LYS A 37 -13.45 3.34 2.28
CA LYS A 37 -13.19 2.19 3.17
C LYS A 37 -13.09 0.88 2.38
N GLU A 38 -14.01 0.62 1.45
CA GLU A 38 -13.94 -0.58 0.60
C GLU A 38 -12.68 -0.60 -0.27
N LEU A 39 -12.30 0.57 -0.80
CA LEU A 39 -11.06 0.69 -1.58
C LEU A 39 -9.82 0.47 -0.70
N ASP A 40 -9.82 1.00 0.53
CA ASP A 40 -8.73 0.82 1.49
C ASP A 40 -8.57 -0.64 1.94
N GLU A 41 -9.69 -1.31 2.26
CA GLU A 41 -9.71 -2.74 2.63
C GLU A 41 -9.24 -3.63 1.47
N TYR A 42 -9.59 -3.28 0.22
CA TYR A 42 -9.07 -3.94 -0.97
C TYR A 42 -7.54 -3.78 -1.08
N GLY A 43 -7.02 -2.56 -0.90
CA GLY A 43 -5.58 -2.29 -0.88
C GLY A 43 -4.86 -3.06 0.24
N ALA A 44 -5.45 -3.10 1.43
CA ALA A 44 -4.92 -3.82 2.58
C ALA A 44 -4.78 -5.33 2.31
N ALA A 45 -5.79 -5.95 1.69
CA ALA A 45 -5.77 -7.36 1.34
C ALA A 45 -4.65 -7.68 0.33
N LEU A 46 -4.44 -6.80 -0.67
CA LEU A 46 -3.35 -6.96 -1.63
C LEU A 46 -1.98 -6.85 -0.97
N LEU A 47 -1.75 -5.83 -0.14
CA LEU A 47 -0.50 -5.67 0.61
C LEU A 47 -0.21 -6.89 1.49
N ALA A 48 -1.22 -7.39 2.20
CA ALA A 48 -1.10 -8.60 3.02
C ALA A 48 -0.71 -9.83 2.18
N GLY A 49 -1.22 -9.94 0.95
CA GLY A 49 -0.84 -10.99 -0.01
C GLY A 49 0.64 -10.97 -0.41
N PHE A 50 1.28 -9.79 -0.39
CA PHE A 50 2.73 -9.65 -0.58
C PHE A 50 3.53 -9.83 0.72
N GLY A 51 2.87 -10.07 1.86
CA GLY A 51 3.49 -10.02 3.19
C GLY A 51 3.89 -8.59 3.60
N ALA A 52 3.42 -7.57 2.89
CA ALA A 52 3.66 -6.17 3.21
C ALA A 52 2.76 -5.70 4.34
N LYS A 53 3.28 -4.78 5.16
CA LYS A 53 2.54 -4.14 6.26
C LYS A 53 2.34 -2.67 5.92
N SER A 54 1.12 -2.17 6.13
CA SER A 54 0.84 -0.75 5.94
C SER A 54 1.68 0.09 6.91
N ALA A 55 2.50 1.00 6.36
CA ALA A 55 3.28 1.92 7.16
C ALA A 55 2.40 2.92 7.94
N PRO A 56 1.35 3.55 7.35
CA PRO A 56 0.43 4.39 8.10
C PRO A 56 -0.19 3.70 9.32
N TYR A 57 -0.75 2.50 9.11
CA TYR A 57 -1.43 1.73 10.15
C TYR A 57 -0.46 1.33 11.27
N LEU A 58 0.69 0.75 10.90
CA LEU A 58 1.67 0.25 11.86
C LEU A 58 2.39 1.36 12.63
N THR A 59 2.75 2.45 11.95
CA THR A 59 3.69 3.44 12.48
C THR A 59 2.99 4.54 13.27
N TYR A 60 1.79 4.94 12.84
CA TYR A 60 1.12 6.13 13.36
C TYR A 60 -0.21 5.85 14.05
N GLY A 61 -0.61 4.58 14.19
CA GLY A 61 -1.95 4.23 14.65
C GLY A 61 -3.04 4.81 13.74
N PHE A 62 -2.72 5.01 12.46
CA PHE A 62 -3.66 5.54 11.47
C PHE A 62 -4.83 4.55 11.31
N PRO A 63 -6.09 5.02 11.25
CA PRO A 63 -7.25 4.13 11.25
C PRO A 63 -7.45 3.32 9.96
N GLY A 64 -6.76 3.68 8.88
CA GLY A 64 -6.79 2.96 7.59
C GLY A 64 -5.43 2.36 7.22
N TYR A 65 -5.36 1.74 6.05
CA TYR A 65 -4.13 1.15 5.51
C TYR A 65 -3.44 2.07 4.49
N THR A 66 -4.22 2.89 3.81
CA THR A 66 -3.82 3.85 2.78
C THR A 66 -4.53 5.18 3.00
N CYS A 67 -3.94 6.26 2.47
CA CYS A 67 -4.58 7.57 2.46
C CYS A 67 -5.30 7.77 1.13
N ILE A 68 -6.61 8.00 1.17
CA ILE A 68 -7.43 8.24 -0.03
C ILE A 68 -8.03 9.64 0.10
N SER A 69 -7.44 10.59 -0.61
CA SER A 69 -7.87 11.99 -0.62
C SER A 69 -8.82 12.25 -1.79
N VAL A 70 -10.03 12.73 -1.48
CA VAL A 70 -11.05 13.08 -2.47
C VAL A 70 -11.20 14.59 -2.58
N ASN A 71 -11.23 15.10 -3.82
CA ASN A 71 -11.34 16.52 -4.18
C ASN A 71 -10.24 17.43 -3.59
#